data_AF-A0A1Y3NVC0-F1
#
_entry.id   AF-A0A1Y3NVC0-F1
#
_cell.length_a   1.000
_cell.length_b   1.000
_cell.length_c   1.000
_cell.angle_alpha   90.00
_cell.angle_beta   90.00
_cell.angle_gamma   90.00
#
_symmetry.space_group_name_H-M   'P 1'
#
loop_
_entity.id
_entity.type
_entity.pdbx_description
1 polymer ?
#
loop_
_entity_poly.entity_id
_entity_poly.type
_entity_poly.pdbx_seq_one_letter_code
_entity_poly.pdbx_strand_id
1 'polypeptide(L)'
;MPSHLENPSKPLSIDPRYAVDLAVLGAVRVLNGEGATKLTFGQIYTRLIRAYARIPAIADCVVAVDVLVKEGLLVSERVLDEDPAFPYTQHIISGLTEIGAASLA
;
A
#
# COMPACT_ATOMS: atom_id res chain seq x y z
N MET A 1 -2.27 -41.46 28.01
CA MET A 1 -3.04 -40.29 27.52
C MET A 1 -2.67 -39.08 28.37
N PRO A 2 -1.82 -38.17 27.89
CA PRO A 2 -1.85 -36.77 28.31
C PRO A 2 -2.27 -35.90 27.12
N SER A 3 -3.30 -35.10 27.38
CA SER A 3 -3.94 -34.16 26.47
C SER A 3 -3.00 -33.00 26.17
N HIS A 4 -2.45 -32.95 24.95
CA HIS A 4 -1.91 -31.73 24.37
C HIS A 4 -3.07 -30.77 24.09
N LEU A 5 -3.33 -29.88 25.03
CA LEU A 5 -4.07 -28.65 24.74
C LEU A 5 -3.13 -27.76 23.92
N GLU A 6 -3.15 -27.93 22.60
CA GLU A 6 -2.70 -26.89 21.67
C GLU A 6 -3.51 -25.63 21.97
N ASN A 7 -2.82 -24.56 22.29
CA ASN A 7 -3.38 -23.25 22.56
C ASN A 7 -3.33 -22.46 21.24
N PRO A 8 -4.42 -22.31 20.45
CA PRO A 8 -4.34 -21.64 19.17
C PRO A 8 -4.84 -20.21 19.37
N SER A 9 -4.01 -19.35 19.97
CA SER A 9 -4.30 -17.93 20.06
C SER A 9 -3.01 -17.12 20.19
N LYS A 10 -2.03 -17.40 19.32
CA LYS A 10 -1.08 -16.34 18.99
C LYS A 10 -1.83 -15.41 18.03
N PRO A 11 -2.16 -14.16 18.42
CA PRO A 11 -2.74 -13.22 17.47
C PRO A 11 -1.77 -13.13 16.28
N LEU A 12 -2.30 -13.32 15.07
CA LEU A 12 -1.56 -13.11 13.83
C LEU A 12 -0.92 -11.74 13.92
N SER A 13 0.39 -11.75 14.15
CA SER A 13 1.16 -10.52 14.23
C SER A 13 1.13 -9.97 12.82
N ILE A 14 0.31 -8.95 12.58
CA ILE A 14 0.21 -8.30 11.26
C ILE A 14 1.63 -7.92 10.88
N ASP A 15 2.14 -8.51 9.80
CA ASP A 15 3.45 -8.15 9.26
C ASP A 15 3.43 -6.64 9.03
N PRO A 16 4.39 -5.87 9.59
CA PRO A 16 4.45 -4.43 9.38
C PRO A 16 4.37 -4.03 7.90
N ARG A 17 4.86 -4.89 6.98
CA ARG A 17 4.76 -4.69 5.53
C ARG A 17 3.31 -4.79 5.04
N TYR A 18 2.58 -5.81 5.50
CA TYR A 18 1.16 -5.97 5.18
C TYR A 18 0.32 -4.78 5.66
N ALA A 19 0.67 -4.17 6.79
CA ALA A 19 0.01 -2.95 7.26
C ALA A 19 0.25 -1.75 6.34
N VAL A 20 1.46 -1.60 5.77
CA VAL A 20 1.78 -0.54 4.81
C VAL A 20 1.02 -0.76 3.50
N ASP A 21 0.97 -2.00 3.01
CA ASP A 21 0.28 -2.35 1.78
C ASP A 21 -1.22 -2.00 1.87
N LEU A 22 -1.90 -2.43 2.94
CA LEU A 22 -3.30 -2.08 3.18
C LEU A 22 -3.51 -0.57 3.31
N ALA A 23 -2.57 0.13 3.95
CA ALA A 23 -2.65 1.58 4.09
C ALA A 23 -2.55 2.29 2.72
N VAL A 24 -1.64 1.84 1.85
CA VAL A 24 -1.50 2.36 0.48
C VAL A 24 -2.76 2.11 -0.33
N LEU A 25 -3.29 0.88 -0.32
CA LEU A 25 -4.53 0.54 -1.01
C LEU A 25 -5.71 1.40 -0.51
N GLY A 26 -5.82 1.56 0.81
CA GLY A 26 -6.85 2.41 1.43
C GLY A 26 -6.72 3.87 1.04
N ALA A 27 -5.50 4.41 0.99
CA ALA A 27 -5.24 5.78 0.57
C ALA A 27 -5.62 6.02 -0.89
N VAL A 28 -5.26 5.11 -1.79
CA VAL A 28 -5.64 5.16 -3.21
C VAL A 28 -7.16 5.11 -3.36
N ARG A 29 -7.85 4.19 -2.66
CA ARG A 29 -9.33 4.10 -2.67
C ARG A 29 -9.98 5.43 -2.33
N VAL A 30 -9.52 6.06 -1.25
CA VAL A 30 -10.08 7.33 -0.79
C VAL A 30 -9.83 8.43 -1.80
N LEU A 31 -8.59 8.59 -2.27
CA LEU A 31 -8.24 9.63 -3.23
C LEU A 31 -8.99 9.47 -4.57
N ASN A 32 -9.18 8.24 -5.06
CA ASN A 32 -10.00 8.00 -6.23
C ASN A 32 -11.50 8.30 -5.98
N GLY A 33 -12.01 7.97 -4.79
CA GLY A 33 -13.38 8.31 -4.39
C GLY A 33 -13.62 9.82 -4.29
N GLU A 34 -12.58 10.60 -4.04
CA GLU A 34 -12.58 12.07 -4.09
C GLU A 34 -12.46 12.63 -5.52
N GLY A 35 -12.39 11.76 -6.54
CA GLY A 35 -12.37 12.13 -7.96
C GLY A 35 -10.97 12.25 -8.58
N ALA A 36 -9.91 11.91 -7.85
CA ALA A 36 -8.57 11.90 -8.43
C ALA A 36 -8.41 10.70 -9.39
N THR A 37 -7.97 10.95 -10.62
CA THR A 37 -7.77 9.92 -11.64
C THR A 37 -6.30 9.66 -11.96
N LYS A 38 -5.40 10.51 -11.46
CA LYS A 38 -3.94 10.38 -11.61
C LYS A 38 -3.26 10.77 -10.31
N LEU A 39 -2.70 9.79 -9.63
CA LEU A 39 -2.09 9.91 -8.32
C LEU A 39 -0.57 9.74 -8.43
N THR A 40 0.14 10.74 -7.92
CA THR A 40 1.58 10.68 -7.68
C THR A 40 1.84 10.01 -6.33
N PHE A 41 3.05 9.47 -6.16
CA PHE A 41 3.49 8.97 -4.86
C PHE A 41 3.34 10.03 -3.74
N GLY A 42 3.67 11.29 -4.03
CA GLY A 42 3.53 12.39 -3.06
C GLY A 42 2.10 12.60 -2.57
N GLN A 43 1.10 12.48 -3.44
CA GLN A 43 -0.32 12.58 -3.05
C GLN A 43 -0.74 11.41 -2.15
N ILE A 44 -0.34 10.19 -2.53
CA ILE A 44 -0.60 8.98 -1.73
C ILE A 44 0.06 9.11 -0.35
N TYR A 45 1.34 9.46 -0.30
CA TYR A 45 2.10 9.60 0.95
C TYR A 45 1.56 10.73 1.84
N THR A 46 1.14 11.86 1.25
CA THR A 46 0.47 12.93 2.00
C THR A 46 -0.82 12.44 2.66
N ARG A 47 -1.60 11.60 1.97
CA ARG A 47 -2.82 11.01 2.53
C ARG A 47 -2.50 10.06 3.68
N LEU A 48 -1.44 9.26 3.56
CA LEU A 48 -0.96 8.37 4.61
C LEU A 48 -0.55 9.16 5.87
N ILE A 49 0.25 10.22 5.72
CA ILE A 49 0.66 11.08 6.83
C ILE A 49 -0.56 11.65 7.58
N ARG A 50 -1.61 12.04 6.84
CA ARG A 50 -2.83 12.59 7.43
C ARG A 50 -3.71 11.54 8.11
N ALA A 51 -3.61 10.27 7.73
CA ALA A 51 -4.46 9.19 8.21
C ALA A 51 -3.90 8.46 9.43
N TYR A 52 -2.57 8.40 9.58
CA TYR A 52 -1.93 7.53 10.55
C TYR A 52 -1.11 8.32 11.58
N ALA A 53 -1.28 7.98 12.86
CA ALA A 53 -0.50 8.58 13.95
C ALA A 53 0.99 8.18 13.92
N ARG A 54 1.31 7.00 13.37
CA ARG A 54 2.68 6.55 13.13
C ARG A 54 2.91 6.50 11.63
N ILE A 55 3.79 7.36 11.16
CA ILE A 55 4.10 7.50 9.74
C ILE A 55 5.09 6.38 9.35
N PRO A 56 4.75 5.52 8.36
CA PRO A 56 5.71 4.56 7.83
C PRO A 56 6.86 5.29 7.12
N ALA A 57 8.03 4.65 7.01
CA ALA A 57 9.14 5.28 6.31
C ALA A 57 8.78 5.50 4.83
N ILE A 58 9.21 6.64 4.27
CA ILE A 58 8.93 6.98 2.87
C ILE A 58 9.40 5.89 1.90
N ALA A 59 10.55 5.28 2.20
CA ALA A 59 11.13 4.17 1.45
C ALA A 59 10.21 2.94 1.44
N ASP A 60 9.63 2.59 2.59
CA ASP A 60 8.71 1.46 2.70
C ASP A 60 7.43 1.72 1.90
N CYS A 61 6.90 2.95 1.95
CA CYS A 61 5.70 3.33 1.21
C CYS A 61 5.90 3.28 -0.31
N VAL A 62 7.02 3.82 -0.82
CA VAL A 62 7.26 3.85 -2.28
C VAL A 62 7.54 2.45 -2.82
N VAL A 63 8.26 1.62 -2.05
CA VAL A 63 8.47 0.21 -2.39
C VAL A 63 7.15 -0.56 -2.36
N ALA A 64 6.28 -0.31 -1.37
CA ALA A 64 4.96 -0.91 -1.32
C ALA A 64 4.11 -0.56 -2.56
N VAL A 65 4.15 0.69 -3.04
CA VAL A 65 3.46 1.08 -4.28
C VAL A 65 3.97 0.27 -5.48
N ASP A 66 5.29 0.16 -5.66
CA ASP A 66 5.90 -0.61 -6.76
C ASP A 66 5.54 -2.12 -6.67
N VAL A 67 5.58 -2.70 -5.47
CA VAL A 67 5.15 -4.09 -5.23
C VAL A 67 3.68 -4.27 -5.58
N LEU A 68 2.79 -3.41 -5.08
CA LEU A 68 1.35 -3.50 -5.32
C LEU A 68 0.99 -3.33 -6.81
N VAL A 69 1.77 -2.56 -7.57
CA VAL A 69 1.64 -2.50 -9.04
C VAL A 69 2.07 -3.83 -9.66
N LYS A 70 3.23 -4.37 -9.28
CA LYS A 70 3.76 -5.64 -9.81
C LYS A 70 2.86 -6.84 -9.52
N GLU A 71 2.24 -6.86 -8.35
CA GLU A 71 1.28 -7.89 -7.92
C GLU A 71 -0.12 -7.66 -8.51
N GLY A 72 -0.35 -6.56 -9.24
CA GLY A 72 -1.61 -6.29 -9.92
C GLY A 72 -2.74 -5.80 -9.02
N LEU A 73 -2.44 -5.19 -7.88
CA LEU A 73 -3.42 -4.56 -6.99
C LEU A 73 -3.67 -3.08 -7.35
N LEU A 74 -2.67 -2.42 -7.94
CA LEU A 74 -2.75 -1.03 -8.40
C LEU A 74 -2.62 -0.93 -9.92
N VAL A 75 -3.36 0.02 -10.51
CA VAL A 75 -3.25 0.35 -11.94
C VAL A 75 -2.19 1.45 -12.11
N SER A 76 -1.05 1.09 -12.71
CA SER A 76 -0.04 2.06 -13.13
C SER A 76 -0.32 2.53 -14.56
N GLU A 77 -0.58 3.83 -14.73
CA GLU A 77 -0.69 4.43 -16.08
C GLU A 77 0.67 4.66 -16.70
N ARG A 78 1.66 5.02 -15.87
CA ARG A 78 2.99 5.41 -16.31
C ARG A 78 4.00 5.20 -15.19
N VAL A 79 5.19 4.75 -15.55
CA VAL A 79 6.38 4.79 -14.70
C VAL A 79 7.14 6.09 -14.99
N LEU A 80 7.55 6.81 -13.95
CA LEU A 80 8.35 8.03 -14.08
C LEU A 80 9.81 7.68 -14.38
N ASP A 81 10.52 8.60 -15.03
CA ASP A 81 11.95 8.44 -15.30
C ASP A 81 12.75 8.32 -14.00
N GLU A 82 13.85 7.57 -14.06
CA GLU A 82 14.72 7.38 -12.91
C GLU A 82 15.37 8.70 -12.48
N ASP A 83 15.31 8.99 -11.18
CA ASP A 83 15.99 10.12 -10.55
C ASP A 83 17.12 9.59 -9.65
N PRO A 84 18.39 9.87 -9.95
CA PRO A 84 19.51 9.47 -9.09
C PRO A 84 19.41 9.98 -7.64
N ALA A 85 18.70 11.09 -7.41
CA ALA A 85 18.46 11.62 -6.06
C ALA A 85 17.36 10.87 -5.30
N PHE A 86 16.55 10.08 -6.01
CA PHE A 86 15.45 9.30 -5.44
C PHE A 86 15.38 7.91 -6.10
N PRO A 87 16.18 6.94 -5.62
CA PRO A 87 16.40 5.65 -6.28
C PRO A 87 15.26 4.64 -6.04
N TYR A 88 14.03 5.06 -6.29
CA TYR A 88 12.82 4.24 -6.18
C TYR A 88 11.98 4.37 -7.44
N THR A 89 11.45 3.25 -7.93
CA THR A 89 10.48 3.26 -9.02
C THR A 89 9.24 4.04 -8.61
N GLN A 90 8.87 5.04 -9.40
CA GLN A 90 7.69 5.86 -9.14
C GLN A 90 6.65 5.67 -10.23
N HIS A 91 5.40 5.54 -9.81
CA HIS A 91 4.27 5.33 -10.70
C HIS A 91 3.30 6.52 -10.64
N ILE A 92 2.67 6.82 -11.78
CA ILE A 92 1.37 7.48 -11.80
C ILE A 92 0.31 6.40 -11.68
N ILE A 93 -0.44 6.44 -10.58
CA ILE A 93 -1.47 5.47 -10.23
C ILE A 93 -2.84 6.03 -10.61
N SER A 94 -3.61 5.33 -11.43
CA SER A 94 -4.99 5.74 -11.74
C SER A 94 -6.03 5.15 -10.81
N GLY A 95 -5.71 4.04 -10.15
CA GLY A 95 -6.51 3.52 -9.05
C GLY A 95 -6.22 2.09 -8.69
N LEU A 96 -7.21 1.43 -8.10
CA LEU A 96 -7.17 0.02 -7.71
C LEU A 96 -7.65 -0.87 -8.86
N THR A 97 -7.10 -2.07 -8.95
CA THR A 97 -7.72 -3.16 -9.71
C THR A 97 -8.88 -3.76 -8.93
N GLU A 98 -9.64 -4.65 -9.56
CA GLU A 98 -10.68 -5.44 -8.87
C GLU A 98 -10.10 -6.25 -7.71
N ILE A 99 -8.90 -6.82 -7.91
CA ILE A 99 -8.17 -7.58 -6.89
C ILE A 99 -7.76 -6.66 -5.73
N GLY A 100 -7.17 -5.50 -6.03
CA GLY A 100 -6.76 -4.54 -5.01
C GLY A 100 -7.94 -3.98 -4.21
N ALA A 101 -9.09 -3.79 -4.85
CA ALA A 101 -10.31 -3.39 -4.17
C ALA A 101 -10.84 -4.49 -3.24
N ALA A 102 -10.80 -5.76 -3.68
CA ALA A 102 -11.21 -6.91 -2.88
C ALA A 102 -10.31 -7.15 -1.67
N SER A 103 -9.02 -6.81 -1.74
CA SER A 103 -8.10 -6.90 -0.60
C SER A 103 -8.45 -5.97 0.57
N LEU A 104 -9.36 -5.01 0.38
CA LEU A 104 -9.83 -4.07 1.40
C LEU A 104 -11.22 -4.42 1.97
N ALA A 105 -11.81 -5.54 1.56
CA ALA A 105 -13.17 -5.97 1.93
C ALA A 105 -13.20 -6.89 3.16
#